data_AF-A0A9P1DTA5-F1
#
_entry.id   AF-A0A9P1DTA5-F1
#
_cell.length_a   1.000
_cell.length_b   1.000
_cell.length_c   1.000
_cell.angle_alpha   90.00
_cell.angle_beta   90.00
_cell.angle_gamma   90.00
#
_symmetry.space_group_name_H-M   'P 1'
#
loop_
_entity.id
_entity.type
_entity.pdbx_description
1 polymer ?
#
loop_
_entity_poly.entity_id
_entity_poly.type
_entity_poly.pdbx_seq_one_letter_code
_entity_poly.pdbx_strand_id
1 'polypeptide(L)'
;MVQQSDGSYIAKCPDGRWWPAPACRSDLTKCIPTFTASPGWKLQAMMQWTAAYGFPAAISISNVWGNFEKHVRSFRALHYWWVPDSTFVEMLPQPVVFPRHIASEWETRLNVI
;
A
#
# COMPACT_ATOMS: atom_id res chain seq x y z
N MET A 1 -6.80 5.09 9.27
CA MET A 1 -7.32 6.00 8.22
C MET A 1 -6.67 7.37 8.42
N VAL A 2 -6.43 8.13 7.35
CA VAL A 2 -5.93 9.51 7.45
C VAL A 2 -7.12 10.45 7.29
N GLN A 3 -7.30 11.37 8.24
CA GLN A 3 -8.35 12.39 8.18
C GLN A 3 -7.77 13.66 7.54
N GLN A 4 -8.49 14.20 6.57
CA GLN A 4 -8.22 15.48 5.93
C GLN A 4 -8.73 16.64 6.80
N SER A 5 -8.30 17.86 6.49
CA SER A 5 -8.68 19.08 7.23
C SER A 5 -10.18 19.39 7.20
N ASP A 6 -10.91 18.87 6.22
CA ASP A 6 -12.36 18.97 6.08
C ASP A 6 -13.14 17.87 6.86
N GLY A 7 -12.42 17.04 7.61
CA GLY A 7 -12.99 15.92 8.36
C GLY A 7 -13.22 14.65 7.53
N SER A 8 -13.02 14.69 6.21
CA SER A 8 -13.12 13.51 5.33
C SER A 8 -11.91 12.58 5.50
N TYR A 9 -12.03 11.32 5.06
CA TYR A 9 -10.92 10.36 5.11
C TYR A 9 -10.33 10.12 3.72
N ILE A 10 -9.01 10.03 3.63
CA ILE A 10 -8.27 9.78 2.38
C ILE A 10 -8.60 8.39 1.79
N ALA A 11 -9.01 7.44 2.64
CA ALA A 11 -9.41 6.10 2.24
C ALA A 11 -10.51 5.54 3.16
N LYS A 12 -11.52 4.90 2.57
CA LYS A 12 -12.58 4.18 3.30
C LYS A 12 -12.14 2.74 3.55
N CYS A 13 -11.93 2.39 4.82
CA CYS A 13 -11.60 1.03 5.24
C CYS A 13 -12.89 0.33 5.74
N PRO A 14 -13.28 -0.86 5.21
CA PRO A 14 -14.50 -1.54 5.63
C PRO A 14 -14.57 -1.84 7.14
N ASP A 15 -13.42 -2.15 7.75
CA ASP A 15 -13.26 -2.45 9.18
C ASP A 15 -12.72 -1.23 9.98
N GLY A 16 -12.61 -0.07 9.35
CA GLY A 16 -12.03 1.15 9.91
C GLY A 16 -10.49 1.16 10.04
N ARG A 17 -9.78 0.09 9.68
CA ARG A 17 -8.32 -0.05 9.91
C ARG A 17 -7.54 -0.46 8.67
N TRP A 18 -8.07 -1.37 7.88
CA TRP A 18 -7.43 -1.96 6.72
C TRP A 18 -8.21 -1.68 5.45
N TRP A 19 -7.48 -1.33 4.41
CA TRP A 19 -8.01 -1.29 3.06
C TRP A 19 -7.51 -2.53 2.30
N PRO A 20 -8.36 -3.54 2.05
CA PRO A 20 -7.96 -4.71 1.28
C PRO A 20 -8.06 -4.45 -0.22
N ALA A 21 -7.01 -4.81 -0.96
CA ALA A 21 -6.96 -4.69 -2.41
C ALA A 21 -8.00 -5.60 -3.10
N PRO A 22 -8.45 -5.27 -4.32
CA PRO A 22 -9.41 -6.08 -5.07
C PRO A 22 -9.01 -7.56 -5.20
N ALA A 23 -7.72 -7.86 -5.33
CA ALA A 23 -7.19 -9.22 -5.47
C ALA A 23 -7.38 -10.11 -4.22
N CYS A 24 -7.58 -9.53 -3.03
CA CYS A 24 -7.70 -10.31 -1.79
C CYS A 24 -8.88 -9.89 -0.89
N ARG A 25 -9.70 -8.91 -1.28
CA ARG A 25 -10.83 -8.43 -0.45
C ARG A 25 -11.92 -9.46 -0.17
N SER A 26 -11.99 -10.54 -0.94
CA SER A 26 -12.90 -11.68 -0.68
C SER A 26 -12.37 -12.64 0.38
N ASP A 27 -11.06 -12.64 0.64
CA ASP A 27 -10.39 -13.52 1.60
C ASP A 27 -9.12 -12.84 2.13
N LEU A 28 -9.24 -12.22 3.31
CA LEU A 28 -8.17 -11.43 3.91
C LEU A 28 -6.94 -12.27 4.27
N THR A 29 -7.06 -13.60 4.39
CA THR A 29 -5.92 -14.49 4.68
C THR A 29 -4.91 -14.54 3.53
N LYS A 30 -5.34 -14.15 2.33
CA LYS A 30 -4.50 -14.07 1.12
C LYS A 30 -3.80 -12.71 0.97
N CYS A 31 -4.16 -11.73 1.79
CA CYS A 31 -3.55 -10.41 1.70
C CYS A 31 -2.16 -10.39 2.35
N ILE A 32 -1.25 -9.64 1.74
CA ILE A 32 0.04 -9.25 2.29
C ILE A 32 -0.18 -8.01 3.16
N PRO A 33 0.14 -8.06 4.47
CA PRO A 33 0.10 -6.86 5.32
C PRO A 33 0.99 -5.78 4.71
N THR A 34 0.44 -4.59 4.53
CA THR A 34 1.12 -3.46 3.90
C THR A 34 1.00 -2.23 4.77
N PHE A 35 2.12 -1.68 5.21
CA PHE A 35 2.15 -0.58 6.16
C PHE A 35 2.65 0.71 5.52
N THR A 36 1.99 1.81 5.88
CA THR A 36 2.55 3.16 5.80
C THR A 36 2.57 3.78 7.19
N ALA A 37 3.31 4.87 7.38
CA ALA A 37 3.29 5.63 8.63
C ALA A 37 2.44 6.89 8.48
N SER A 38 1.98 7.43 9.61
CA SER A 38 1.22 8.68 9.68
C SER A 38 2.01 9.85 9.08
N PRO A 39 1.41 10.70 8.22
CA PRO A 39 -0.01 10.82 7.89
C PRO A 39 -0.47 10.00 6.66
N GLY A 40 0.07 8.81 6.42
CA GLY A 40 -0.31 7.93 5.30
C GLY A 40 0.49 8.19 4.03
N TRP A 41 1.81 8.21 4.14
CA TRP A 41 2.71 8.44 3.01
C TRP A 41 2.44 7.47 1.85
N LYS A 42 2.25 8.03 0.65
CA LYS A 42 1.95 7.30 -0.59
C LYS A 42 0.73 6.37 -0.51
N LEU A 43 -0.17 6.52 0.47
CA LEU A 43 -1.33 5.63 0.67
C LEU A 43 -2.15 5.46 -0.62
N GLN A 44 -2.57 6.56 -1.23
CA GLN A 44 -3.36 6.54 -2.46
C GLN A 44 -2.61 5.90 -3.63
N ALA A 45 -1.31 6.17 -3.75
CA ALA A 45 -0.48 5.58 -4.80
C ALA A 45 -0.39 4.05 -4.63
N MET A 46 -0.17 3.56 -3.41
CA MET A 46 -0.17 2.11 -3.15
C MET A 46 -1.54 1.47 -3.43
N MET A 47 -2.64 2.13 -3.06
CA MET A 47 -3.98 1.66 -3.42
C MET A 47 -4.16 1.58 -4.94
N GLN A 48 -3.72 2.60 -5.68
CA GLN A 48 -3.78 2.60 -7.14
C GLN A 48 -2.88 1.51 -7.75
N TRP A 49 -1.66 1.33 -7.26
CA TRP A 49 -0.75 0.30 -7.74
C TRP A 49 -1.30 -1.10 -7.48
N THR A 50 -1.87 -1.37 -6.31
CA THR A 50 -2.51 -2.67 -6.04
C THR A 50 -3.68 -2.94 -6.98
N ALA A 51 -4.50 -1.92 -7.27
CA ALA A 51 -5.62 -2.04 -8.18
C ALA A 51 -5.17 -2.23 -9.64
N ALA A 52 -4.09 -1.55 -10.05
CA ALA A 52 -3.56 -1.61 -11.41
C ALA A 52 -2.77 -2.89 -11.70
N TYR A 53 -1.92 -3.33 -10.77
CA TYR A 53 -1.00 -4.47 -10.96
C TYR A 53 -1.47 -5.76 -10.28
N GLY A 54 -2.60 -5.74 -9.58
CA GLY A 54 -3.26 -6.95 -9.08
C GLY A 54 -2.55 -7.66 -7.91
N PHE A 55 -1.62 -7.02 -7.20
CA PHE A 55 -0.98 -7.65 -6.05
C PHE A 55 -1.88 -7.62 -4.80
N PRO A 56 -1.95 -8.72 -4.01
CA PRO A 56 -2.92 -8.88 -2.94
C PRO A 56 -2.45 -8.18 -1.66
N ALA A 57 -2.67 -6.87 -1.52
CA ALA A 57 -2.23 -6.11 -0.34
C ALA A 57 -3.40 -5.72 0.57
N ALA A 58 -3.21 -5.82 1.88
CA ALA A 58 -4.07 -5.15 2.88
C ALA A 58 -3.29 -3.96 3.43
N ILE A 59 -3.75 -2.74 3.15
CA ILE A 59 -3.02 -1.51 3.44
C ILE A 59 -3.54 -0.87 4.73
N SER A 60 -2.65 -0.54 5.66
CA SER A 60 -2.98 0.21 6.87
C SER A 60 -1.94 1.28 7.19
N ILE A 61 -2.33 2.22 8.07
CA ILE A 61 -1.49 3.32 8.54
C ILE A 61 -1.14 3.06 9.99
N SER A 62 0.16 2.98 10.27
CA SER A 62 0.68 3.02 11.63
C SER A 62 0.62 4.47 12.12
N ASN A 63 -0.14 4.70 13.19
CA ASN A 63 -0.46 6.03 13.70
C ASN A 63 0.75 6.85 14.19
N VAL A 64 1.84 6.18 14.59
CA VAL A 64 3.11 6.80 15.03
C VAL A 64 4.30 6.03 14.48
N TRP A 65 5.45 6.70 14.40
CA TRP A 65 6.69 6.14 13.85
C TRP A 65 7.14 4.85 14.54
N GLY A 66 7.15 4.80 15.88
CA GLY A 66 7.55 3.59 16.61
C GLY A 66 6.66 2.38 16.33
N ASN A 67 5.35 2.59 16.09
CA ASN A 67 4.45 1.51 15.67
C ASN A 67 4.76 1.05 14.24
N PHE A 68 5.09 1.99 13.35
CA PHE A 68 5.49 1.64 11.99
C PHE A 68 6.74 0.77 11.99
N GLU A 69 7.81 1.17 12.68
CA GLU A 69 9.02 0.37 12.83
C GLU A 69 8.72 -1.01 13.42
N LYS A 70 7.95 -1.05 14.51
CA LYS A 70 7.55 -2.31 15.14
C LYS A 70 6.81 -3.22 14.17
N HIS A 71 5.83 -2.71 13.43
CA HIS A 71 5.06 -3.50 12.48
C HIS A 71 5.92 -4.02 11.33
N VAL A 72 6.76 -3.18 10.73
CA VAL A 72 7.67 -3.57 9.65
C VAL A 72 8.62 -4.68 10.11
N ARG A 73 9.18 -4.58 11.33
CA ARG A 73 10.09 -5.59 11.87
C ARG A 73 9.39 -6.88 12.32
N SER A 74 8.13 -6.81 12.74
CA SER A 74 7.41 -7.95 13.32
C SER A 74 6.73 -8.83 12.27
N PHE A 75 6.43 -8.30 11.08
CA PHE A 75 5.66 -8.99 10.06
C PHE A 75 6.41 -9.09 8.74
N ARG A 76 6.21 -10.19 8.01
CA ARG A 76 6.61 -10.27 6.60
C ARG A 76 5.65 -9.43 5.76
N ALA A 77 5.96 -8.15 5.64
CA ALA A 77 5.06 -7.13 5.14
C ALA A 77 5.68 -6.30 4.00
N LEU A 78 4.81 -5.77 3.13
CA LEU A 78 5.18 -4.65 2.28
C LEU A 78 5.11 -3.36 3.10
N HIS A 79 5.93 -2.37 2.76
CA HIS A 79 5.86 -1.08 3.42
C HIS A 79 6.34 0.04 2.52
N TYR A 80 5.81 1.23 2.74
CA TYR A 80 6.38 2.45 2.17
C TYR A 80 7.76 2.70 2.78
N TRP A 81 8.73 3.06 1.94
CA TRP A 81 10.04 3.48 2.43
C TRP A 81 10.62 4.59 1.55
N TRP A 82 11.35 5.51 2.18
CA TRP A 82 12.13 6.55 1.51
C TRP A 82 13.62 6.19 1.65
N VAL A 83 14.35 6.24 0.54
CA VAL A 83 15.78 5.88 0.48
C VAL A 83 16.59 7.14 0.10
N PRO A 84 17.78 7.35 0.69
CA PRO A 84 18.50 6.47 1.62
C PRO A 84 18.11 6.66 3.10
N ASP A 85 17.82 5.55 3.80
CA ASP A 85 17.56 5.52 5.25
C ASP A 85 18.02 4.19 5.86
N SER A 86 18.72 4.25 7.01
CA SER A 86 19.35 3.10 7.66
C SER A 86 18.42 2.29 8.56
N THR A 87 17.22 2.77 8.88
CA THR A 87 16.34 2.15 9.89
C THR A 87 16.10 0.66 9.62
N PHE A 88 15.84 0.28 8.37
CA PHE A 88 15.58 -1.11 7.99
C PHE A 88 16.73 -1.77 7.23
N VAL A 89 17.94 -1.21 7.25
CA VAL A 89 19.07 -1.71 6.44
C VAL A 89 19.42 -3.16 6.76
N GLU A 90 19.36 -3.54 8.04
CA GLU A 90 19.67 -4.89 8.52
C GLU A 90 18.64 -5.94 8.05
N MET A 91 17.44 -5.50 7.66
CA MET A 91 16.40 -6.39 7.13
C MET A 91 16.62 -6.73 5.65
N LEU A 92 17.57 -6.08 4.98
CA LEU A 92 17.86 -6.23 3.54
C LEU A 92 16.60 -6.16 2.66
N PRO A 93 15.77 -5.10 2.81
CA PRO A 93 14.48 -5.01 2.14
C PRO A 93 14.66 -5.02 0.62
N GLN A 94 13.78 -5.75 -0.07
CA GLN A 94 13.76 -5.80 -1.52
C GLN A 94 12.74 -4.79 -2.07
N PRO A 95 13.13 -3.91 -3.01
CA PRO A 95 12.20 -2.98 -3.62
C PRO A 95 11.19 -3.72 -4.51
N VAL A 96 9.92 -3.36 -4.38
CA VAL A 96 8.90 -3.74 -5.37
C VAL A 96 9.05 -2.80 -6.56
N VAL A 97 9.45 -3.35 -7.71
CA VAL A 97 9.66 -2.60 -8.95
C VAL A 97 8.48 -2.87 -9.88
N PHE A 98 7.70 -1.82 -10.17
CA PHE A 98 6.64 -1.90 -11.18
C PHE A 98 7.22 -1.77 -12.60
N PRO A 99 6.56 -2.34 -13.62
CA PRO A 99 6.94 -2.14 -15.02
C PRO A 99 7.07 -0.66 -15.37
N ARG A 100 8.02 -0.35 -16.26
CA ARG A 100 8.16 1.00 -16.78
C ARG A 100 6.91 1.33 -17.61
N HIS A 101 6.42 2.55 -17.46
CA HIS A 101 5.31 3.02 -18.28
C HIS A 101 5.64 2.93 -19.78
N ILE A 102 4.80 2.23 -20.54
CA ILE A 102 4.83 2.13 -22.01
C ILE A 102 3.49 2.67 -22.51
N ALA A 103 3.48 3.85 -23.13
CA ALA A 103 2.24 4.55 -23.51
C ALA A 103 1.26 3.68 -24.31
N SER A 104 1.75 2.88 -25.25
CA SER A 104 0.93 2.02 -26.10
C SER A 104 0.18 0.92 -25.35
N GLU A 105 0.66 0.46 -24.19
CA GLU A 105 -0.06 -0.52 -23.35
C GLU A 105 -1.31 0.11 -22.69
N TRP A 106 -1.31 1.43 -22.52
CA TRP A 106 -2.37 2.18 -21.85
C TRP A 106 -3.34 2.86 -22.84
N GLU A 107 -3.01 2.86 -24.14
CA GLU A 107 -3.88 3.36 -25.21
C GLU A 107 -5.03 2.39 -25.55
N THR A 108 -4.94 1.12 -25.15
CA THR A 108 -5.95 0.12 -25.52
C THR A 108 -7.16 0.16 -24.57
N ARG A 109 -8.08 1.10 -24.80
CA ARG A 109 -9.48 0.97 -24.37
C ARG A 109 -10.42 1.47 -25.45
N LEU A 110 -11.12 0.50 -26.06
CA LEU A 110 -12.52 0.50 -26.54
C LEU A 110 -12.64 -0.35 -27.82
N ASN A 111 -12.62 -1.68 -27.69
CA ASN A 111 -13.25 -2.62 -28.63
C ASN A 111 -13.31 -4.02 -28.01
N VAL A 112 -13.98 -4.12 -26.85
CA VAL A 112 -14.49 -5.41 -26.38
C VAL A 112 -16.00 -5.29 -26.44
N ILE A 113 -16.54 -6.08 -27.38
CA ILE A 113 -17.91 -6.34 -27.84
C ILE A 113 -18.99 -6.10 -26.78
#